data_AF-A0A951YBQ4-F1
#
_entry.id   AF-A0A951YBQ4-F1
#
_cell.length_a   1.000
_cell.length_b   1.000
_cell.length_c   1.000
_cell.angle_alpha   90.00
_cell.angle_beta   90.00
_cell.angle_gamma   90.00
#
_symmetry.space_group_name_H-M   'P 1'
#
loop_
_entity.id
_entity.type
_entity.pdbx_description
1 polymer ?
#
loop_
_entity_poly.entity_id
_entity_poly.type
_entity_poly.pdbx_seq_one_letter_code
_entity_poly.pdbx_strand_id
1 'polypeptide(L)'
;MKLQLHLLLFICCLCTVHVLHAQEQADTSKKIRVEILQAEYQEYIKTDTNAFNKLVGDVQLKQGDNTMYCDSAYVNLETNNVEAFGNVMITQPDGTQAISDYLRYTGNKKLAYLQGNVSLTDGKDNLWGNEVYYDMNTKIGTYEQGGTLQSDATTLTSNSGVYNLRTKDARFTEDVHVYDPEYTIRSDDMGYNTETKITTFFGPSVVTSDSSVLTTHCGTYDSKMQAAHFPCRSSILTKEQYMEADSLYYNKTKAFAKARGDVIAIDTVQDITLYCQYADMDEYHKTTLATIKPVLKKMNGEDSLFIRADTFYMAPVVPIKDSIKIIKTEGKGKKKKQVEMMIADTTAVTDTAHLRYFIGYHHVKIFSDSMQGLCDSISYSQQDSVLRMIYDPVLWSRKSQITGDTILLYTDSSKLKKLYVPDKAFVVSQSGPDKAKLYDQVQGKTLTGYFEDNAIREVIVKPNAEAIQYSKDDNDAYIGVNQASSVRMKVLFKEQQIEYIFFEQDVKQKMTPLDKADLPNMKLSRFRWLEDKRPKSLKEIFE
;
A
#
# COMPACT_ATOMS: atom_id res chain seq x y z
N MET A 1 56.96 68.00 -11.51
CA MET A 1 57.27 68.62 -10.21
C MET A 1 57.20 67.53 -9.14
N LYS A 2 58.35 67.23 -8.51
CA LYS A 2 58.58 66.48 -7.24
C LYS A 2 57.80 65.16 -6.97
N LEU A 3 58.52 64.07 -7.23
CA LEU A 3 58.90 62.95 -6.34
C LEU A 3 58.33 62.91 -4.90
N GLN A 4 57.74 61.76 -4.51
CA GLN A 4 57.92 61.00 -3.24
C GLN A 4 57.00 59.76 -3.27
N LEU A 5 57.51 58.54 -3.48
CA LEU A 5 58.03 57.59 -2.48
C LEU A 5 56.96 57.12 -1.48
N HIS A 6 56.48 55.88 -1.61
CA HIS A 6 56.26 54.92 -0.51
C HIS A 6 56.22 53.48 -1.05
N LEU A 7 56.66 52.58 -0.19
CA LEU A 7 57.25 51.25 -0.37
C LEU A 7 56.27 50.13 0.08
N LEU A 8 56.62 48.87 -0.25
CA LEU A 8 56.09 47.56 0.20
C LEU A 8 54.90 47.01 -0.65
N LEU A 9 54.86 45.75 -1.12
CA LEU A 9 55.50 44.51 -0.65
C LEU A 9 55.54 43.43 -1.79
N PHE A 10 56.68 42.76 -1.96
CA PHE A 10 56.91 41.32 -2.26
C PHE A 10 55.71 40.47 -2.76
N ILE A 11 55.76 39.72 -3.86
CA ILE A 11 56.55 38.48 -4.05
C ILE A 11 56.77 38.24 -5.56
N CYS A 12 58.04 38.06 -5.93
CA CYS A 12 58.48 37.64 -7.26
C CYS A 12 58.49 36.11 -7.31
N CYS A 13 57.56 35.49 -8.03
CA CYS A 13 57.59 34.05 -8.29
C CYS A 13 58.42 33.82 -9.57
N LEU A 14 59.64 33.29 -9.41
CA LEU A 14 60.49 32.84 -10.51
C LEU A 14 59.77 31.71 -11.28
N CYS A 15 59.53 31.92 -12.57
CA CYS A 15 59.16 30.87 -13.51
C CYS A 15 60.39 30.01 -13.84
N THR A 16 60.51 28.84 -13.22
CA THR A 16 61.35 27.75 -13.74
C THR A 16 60.49 26.84 -14.61
N VAL A 17 60.84 26.77 -15.90
CA VAL A 17 60.24 25.83 -16.85
C VAL A 17 60.74 24.43 -16.49
N HIS A 18 59.88 23.62 -15.84
CA HIS A 18 60.10 22.20 -15.71
C HIS A 18 59.53 21.49 -16.94
N VAL A 19 60.42 20.98 -17.79
CA VAL A 19 60.08 19.98 -18.80
C VAL A 19 59.75 18.70 -18.05
N LEU A 20 58.45 18.43 -17.88
CA LEU A 20 57.95 17.15 -17.38
C LEU A 20 58.33 16.07 -18.40
N HIS A 21 59.42 15.35 -18.12
CA HIS A 21 59.62 14.03 -18.70
C HIS A 21 58.60 13.11 -18.03
N ALA A 22 57.62 12.64 -18.80
CA ALA A 22 56.84 11.48 -18.40
C ALA A 22 57.81 10.30 -18.29
N GLN A 23 58.20 9.96 -17.06
CA GLN A 23 58.82 8.66 -16.81
C GLN A 23 57.73 7.61 -17.01
N GLU A 24 57.90 6.79 -18.04
CA GLU A 24 57.21 5.52 -18.19
C GLU A 24 57.50 4.71 -16.92
N GLN A 25 56.52 4.61 -16.03
CA GLN A 25 56.64 3.81 -14.82
C GLN A 25 56.68 2.34 -15.28
N ALA A 26 57.88 1.78 -15.35
CA ALA A 26 58.07 0.37 -15.65
C ALA A 26 57.33 -0.46 -14.59
N ASP A 27 56.29 -1.16 -15.04
CA ASP A 27 55.51 -2.11 -14.25
C ASP A 27 56.42 -3.25 -13.78
N THR A 28 56.86 -3.17 -12.51
CA THR A 28 57.71 -4.19 -11.85
C THR A 28 56.92 -5.40 -11.35
N SER A 29 55.63 -5.53 -11.68
CA SER A 29 54.89 -6.75 -11.35
C SER A 29 55.48 -7.95 -12.11
N LYS A 30 55.82 -9.01 -11.39
CA LYS A 30 56.25 -10.29 -11.99
C LYS A 30 55.04 -10.84 -12.76
N LYS A 31 54.94 -10.53 -14.06
CA LYS A 31 53.87 -11.02 -14.93
C LYS A 31 53.96 -12.54 -15.00
N ILE A 32 53.01 -13.20 -14.37
CA ILE A 32 52.88 -14.66 -14.41
C ILE A 32 52.59 -15.03 -15.87
N ARG A 33 53.45 -15.85 -16.48
CA ARG A 33 53.32 -16.24 -17.89
C ARG A 33 52.47 -17.49 -18.01
N VAL A 34 51.82 -17.63 -19.17
CA VAL A 34 51.20 -18.88 -19.58
C VAL A 34 52.31 -19.89 -19.86
N GLU A 35 52.13 -21.10 -19.35
CA GLU A 35 52.99 -22.26 -19.51
C GLU A 35 52.23 -23.32 -20.32
N ILE A 36 52.93 -23.96 -21.26
CA ILE A 36 52.40 -25.09 -22.03
C ILE A 36 52.75 -26.36 -21.24
N LEU A 37 51.74 -27.07 -20.76
CA LEU A 37 51.94 -28.31 -20.00
C LEU A 37 51.89 -29.54 -20.91
N GLN A 38 50.93 -29.56 -21.85
CA GLN A 38 50.71 -30.70 -22.73
C GLN A 38 50.10 -30.26 -24.07
N ALA A 39 50.52 -30.95 -25.13
CA ALA A 39 49.88 -31.00 -26.44
C ALA A 39 50.39 -32.26 -27.16
N GLU A 40 49.58 -32.89 -28.00
CA GLU A 40 50.05 -34.00 -28.85
C GLU A 40 50.97 -33.51 -29.98
N TYR A 41 50.71 -32.31 -30.48
CA TYR A 41 51.50 -31.65 -31.51
C TYR A 41 51.76 -30.19 -31.13
N GLN A 42 53.02 -29.76 -31.27
CA GLN A 42 53.44 -28.37 -31.07
C GLN A 42 54.33 -27.90 -32.23
N GLU A 43 54.02 -26.74 -32.79
CA GLU A 43 54.80 -26.07 -33.83
C GLU A 43 55.01 -24.60 -33.47
N TYR A 44 56.26 -24.14 -33.45
CA TYR A 44 56.58 -22.73 -33.27
C TYR A 44 56.61 -22.03 -34.63
N ILE A 45 55.75 -21.03 -34.80
CA ILE A 45 55.60 -20.27 -36.03
C ILE A 45 56.00 -18.82 -35.75
N LYS A 46 56.94 -18.31 -36.55
CA LYS A 46 57.40 -16.92 -36.49
C LYS A 46 57.20 -16.27 -37.85
N THR A 47 56.45 -15.17 -37.87
CA THR A 47 56.29 -14.26 -39.01
C THR A 47 57.03 -12.95 -38.73
N ASP A 48 57.09 -12.05 -39.71
CA ASP A 48 57.74 -10.74 -39.56
C ASP A 48 57.10 -9.88 -38.46
N THR A 49 55.83 -10.15 -38.11
CA THR A 49 55.05 -9.36 -37.17
C THR A 49 54.64 -10.11 -35.90
N ASN A 50 54.67 -11.44 -35.87
CA ASN A 50 54.16 -12.25 -34.76
C ASN A 50 54.95 -13.54 -34.54
N ALA A 51 55.01 -14.02 -33.29
CA ALA A 51 55.53 -15.34 -32.94
C ALA A 51 54.53 -16.07 -32.04
N PHE A 52 54.17 -17.30 -32.39
CA PHE A 52 53.21 -18.10 -31.62
C PHE A 52 53.50 -19.59 -31.71
N ASN A 53 53.06 -20.33 -30.70
CA ASN A 53 53.04 -21.79 -30.70
C ASN A 53 51.65 -22.26 -31.13
N LYS A 54 51.58 -23.05 -32.19
CA LYS A 54 50.38 -23.81 -32.58
C LYS A 54 50.40 -25.13 -31.83
N LEU A 55 49.31 -25.42 -31.11
CA LEU A 55 49.13 -26.60 -30.27
C LEU A 55 47.88 -27.36 -30.72
N VAL A 56 47.97 -28.68 -30.87
CA VAL A 56 46.86 -29.54 -31.30
C VAL A 56 46.85 -30.84 -30.48
N GLY A 57 45.65 -31.26 -30.08
CA GLY A 57 45.38 -32.51 -29.36
C GLY A 57 45.57 -32.36 -27.85
N ASP A 58 44.48 -32.53 -27.10
CA ASP A 58 44.41 -32.52 -25.63
C ASP A 58 45.31 -31.45 -24.97
N VAL A 59 45.18 -30.21 -25.44
CA VAL A 59 46.05 -29.10 -25.03
C VAL A 59 45.76 -28.72 -23.58
N GLN A 60 46.83 -28.61 -22.78
CA GLN A 60 46.77 -28.14 -21.40
C GLN A 60 47.75 -26.99 -21.20
N LEU A 61 47.22 -25.87 -20.71
CA LEU A 61 47.97 -24.66 -20.39
C LEU A 61 47.79 -24.30 -18.93
N LYS A 62 48.76 -23.59 -18.35
CA LYS A 62 48.70 -23.14 -16.96
C LYS A 62 49.17 -21.69 -16.84
N GLN A 63 48.52 -20.91 -15.99
CA GLN A 63 49.03 -19.59 -15.60
C GLN A 63 48.81 -19.36 -14.10
N GLY A 64 49.89 -19.41 -13.33
CA GLY A 64 49.81 -19.41 -11.87
C GLY A 64 49.09 -20.67 -11.41
N ASP A 65 47.99 -20.52 -10.68
CA ASP A 65 47.20 -21.65 -10.19
C ASP A 65 45.98 -21.98 -11.08
N ASN A 66 45.75 -21.22 -12.15
CA ASN A 66 44.67 -21.48 -13.10
C ASN A 66 45.14 -22.45 -14.20
N THR A 67 44.28 -23.37 -14.61
CA THR A 67 44.55 -24.31 -15.71
C THR A 67 43.54 -24.10 -16.84
N MET A 68 43.98 -24.25 -18.09
CA MET A 68 43.15 -24.15 -19.28
C MET A 68 43.29 -25.41 -20.12
N TYR A 69 42.16 -25.94 -20.59
CA TYR A 69 42.05 -27.13 -21.44
C TYR A 69 41.35 -26.76 -22.74
N CYS A 70 41.75 -27.37 -23.85
CA CYS A 70 41.08 -27.23 -25.15
C CYS A 70 41.58 -28.29 -26.16
N ASP A 71 40.88 -28.43 -27.29
CA ASP A 71 41.32 -29.32 -28.37
C ASP A 71 42.54 -28.75 -29.12
N SER A 72 42.59 -27.43 -29.32
CA SER A 72 43.71 -26.75 -29.99
C SER A 72 43.87 -25.29 -29.55
N ALA A 73 45.09 -24.75 -29.66
CA ALA A 73 45.37 -23.35 -29.30
C ALA A 73 46.53 -22.72 -30.08
N TYR A 74 46.47 -21.40 -30.24
CA TYR A 74 47.61 -20.55 -30.57
C TYR A 74 48.06 -19.79 -29.32
N VAL A 75 49.32 -19.94 -28.93
CA VAL A 75 49.89 -19.33 -27.72
C VAL A 75 51.06 -18.43 -28.08
N ASN A 76 50.89 -17.12 -27.88
CA ASN A 76 51.97 -16.15 -27.96
C ASN A 76 52.54 -15.92 -26.55
N LEU A 77 53.70 -16.53 -26.27
CA LEU A 77 54.36 -16.43 -24.96
C LEU A 77 54.97 -15.04 -24.71
N GLU A 78 55.35 -14.31 -25.77
CA GLU A 78 55.93 -12.96 -25.68
C GLU A 78 54.88 -11.94 -25.22
N THR A 79 53.72 -11.94 -25.86
CA THR A 79 52.59 -11.07 -25.48
C THR A 79 51.72 -11.67 -24.39
N ASN A 80 51.95 -12.94 -24.03
CA ASN A 80 51.21 -13.71 -23.03
C ASN A 80 49.72 -13.88 -23.38
N ASN A 81 49.41 -14.14 -24.65
CA ASN A 81 48.04 -14.30 -25.14
C ASN A 81 47.80 -15.73 -25.60
N VAL A 82 46.57 -16.21 -25.39
CA VAL A 82 46.10 -17.52 -25.83
C VAL A 82 44.84 -17.33 -26.66
N GLU A 83 44.76 -18.03 -27.77
CA GLU A 83 43.55 -18.21 -28.55
C GLU A 83 43.28 -19.72 -28.64
N ALA A 84 42.19 -20.20 -28.05
CA ALA A 84 41.89 -21.62 -27.90
C ALA A 84 40.56 -21.98 -28.55
N PHE A 85 40.48 -23.19 -29.11
CA PHE A 85 39.37 -23.67 -29.92
C PHE A 85 39.00 -25.10 -29.53
N GLY A 86 37.70 -25.37 -29.45
CA GLY A 86 37.12 -26.68 -29.17
C GLY A 86 37.23 -27.05 -27.70
N ASN A 87 36.09 -27.41 -27.10
CA ASN A 87 35.96 -27.89 -25.72
C ASN A 87 36.81 -27.09 -24.70
N VAL A 88 36.76 -25.75 -24.80
CA VAL A 88 37.60 -24.89 -23.97
C VAL A 88 37.08 -24.90 -22.54
N MET A 89 37.97 -25.10 -21.58
CA MET A 89 37.66 -25.05 -20.15
C MET A 89 38.76 -24.34 -19.38
N ILE A 90 38.40 -23.34 -18.57
CA ILE A 90 39.26 -22.72 -17.57
C ILE A 90 38.84 -23.24 -16.20
N THR A 91 39.79 -23.74 -15.41
CA THR A 91 39.56 -24.15 -14.03
C THR A 91 40.41 -23.32 -13.07
N GLN A 92 39.81 -22.93 -11.94
CA GLN A 92 40.48 -22.15 -10.90
C GLN A 92 40.52 -22.92 -9.57
N PRO A 93 41.48 -22.64 -8.67
CA PRO A 93 41.63 -23.39 -7.41
C PRO A 93 40.44 -23.28 -6.46
N ASP A 94 39.64 -22.23 -6.58
CA ASP A 94 38.44 -22.01 -5.78
C ASP A 94 37.22 -22.81 -6.28
N GLY A 95 37.40 -23.65 -7.31
CA GLY A 95 36.35 -24.47 -7.92
C GLY A 95 35.60 -23.76 -9.05
N THR A 96 35.89 -22.48 -9.33
CA THR A 96 35.28 -21.77 -10.46
C THR A 96 35.69 -22.41 -11.79
N GLN A 97 34.73 -22.60 -12.69
CA GLN A 97 34.94 -23.12 -14.03
C GLN A 97 34.27 -22.24 -15.08
N ALA A 98 34.95 -22.03 -16.20
CA ALA A 98 34.40 -21.39 -17.39
C ALA A 98 34.58 -22.31 -18.59
N ILE A 99 33.49 -22.65 -19.28
CA ILE A 99 33.46 -23.56 -20.43
C ILE A 99 32.95 -22.80 -21.64
N SER A 100 33.50 -23.07 -22.83
CA SER A 100 33.06 -22.47 -24.10
C SER A 100 33.61 -23.24 -25.31
N ASP A 101 33.12 -22.93 -26.52
CA ASP A 101 33.68 -23.46 -27.76
C ASP A 101 34.97 -22.73 -28.19
N TYR A 102 35.10 -21.45 -27.83
CA TYR A 102 36.23 -20.58 -28.18
C TYR A 102 36.62 -19.66 -27.03
N LEU A 103 37.92 -19.44 -26.88
CA LEU A 103 38.50 -18.51 -25.91
C LEU A 103 39.55 -17.61 -26.56
N ARG A 104 39.43 -16.31 -26.31
CA ARG A 104 40.54 -15.35 -26.46
C ARG A 104 40.95 -14.83 -25.09
N TYR A 105 42.17 -15.17 -24.68
CA TYR A 105 42.67 -14.87 -23.35
C TYR A 105 43.87 -13.92 -23.38
N THR A 106 43.76 -12.79 -22.68
CA THR A 106 44.85 -11.82 -22.50
C THR A 106 45.53 -12.05 -21.16
N GLY A 107 46.55 -12.90 -21.12
CA GLY A 107 47.17 -13.38 -19.89
C GLY A 107 47.78 -12.30 -19.01
N ASN A 108 48.32 -11.22 -19.59
CA ASN A 108 48.86 -10.10 -18.82
C ASN A 108 47.79 -9.31 -18.05
N LYS A 109 46.55 -9.28 -18.57
CA LYS A 109 45.41 -8.61 -17.93
C LYS A 109 44.48 -9.60 -17.21
N LYS A 110 44.65 -10.90 -17.44
CA LYS A 110 43.75 -11.99 -17.04
C LYS A 110 42.29 -11.78 -17.46
N LEU A 111 42.11 -11.34 -18.70
CA LEU A 111 40.79 -11.16 -19.32
C LEU A 111 40.52 -12.30 -20.30
N ALA A 112 39.43 -13.02 -20.09
CA ALA A 112 38.94 -14.07 -20.97
C ALA A 112 37.70 -13.58 -21.73
N TYR A 113 37.74 -13.68 -23.05
CA TYR A 113 36.57 -13.58 -23.91
C TYR A 113 36.19 -14.99 -24.35
N LEU A 114 35.01 -15.44 -23.93
CA LEU A 114 34.46 -16.76 -24.17
C LEU A 114 33.33 -16.65 -25.20
N GLN A 115 33.29 -17.53 -26.18
CA GLN A 115 32.26 -17.55 -27.21
C GLN A 115 31.81 -18.97 -27.54
N GLY A 116 30.50 -19.12 -27.77
CA GLY A 116 29.86 -20.39 -28.11
C GLY A 116 29.65 -21.28 -26.87
N ASN A 117 28.39 -21.64 -26.61
CA ASN A 117 27.97 -22.51 -25.51
C ASN A 117 28.62 -22.15 -24.16
N VAL A 118 28.71 -20.84 -23.84
CA VAL A 118 29.45 -20.41 -22.66
C VAL A 118 28.71 -20.78 -21.39
N SER A 119 29.43 -21.35 -20.42
CA SER A 119 28.94 -21.63 -19.07
C SER A 119 29.99 -21.23 -18.05
N LEU A 120 29.63 -20.36 -17.11
CA LEU A 120 30.48 -19.92 -16.00
C LEU A 120 29.81 -20.34 -14.69
N THR A 121 30.49 -21.20 -13.93
CA THR A 121 29.96 -21.73 -12.67
C THR A 121 30.95 -21.57 -11.52
N ASP A 122 30.43 -21.31 -10.33
CA ASP A 122 31.18 -21.35 -9.07
C ASP A 122 30.96 -22.68 -8.30
N GLY A 123 30.41 -23.69 -8.97
CA GLY A 123 30.04 -24.98 -8.39
C GLY A 123 28.63 -25.03 -7.80
N LYS A 124 27.98 -23.89 -7.58
CA LYS A 124 26.59 -23.81 -7.10
C LYS A 124 25.68 -23.13 -8.11
N ASP A 125 26.06 -21.92 -8.53
CA ASP A 125 25.31 -21.10 -9.47
C ASP A 125 25.93 -21.25 -10.87
N ASN A 126 25.11 -21.07 -11.91
CA ASN A 126 25.58 -21.15 -13.29
C ASN A 126 25.05 -20.00 -14.14
N LEU A 127 25.95 -19.35 -14.86
CA LEU A 127 25.69 -18.32 -15.85
C LEU A 127 25.95 -18.88 -17.25
N TRP A 128 24.93 -18.88 -18.11
CA TRP A 128 25.06 -19.20 -19.53
C TRP A 128 24.93 -17.95 -20.40
N GLY A 129 25.61 -17.97 -21.54
CA GLY A 129 25.50 -16.96 -22.57
C GLY A 129 26.16 -17.42 -23.87
N ASN A 130 25.94 -16.68 -24.96
CA ASN A 130 26.67 -16.94 -26.20
C ASN A 130 28.07 -16.27 -26.19
N GLU A 131 28.17 -15.09 -25.58
CA GLU A 131 29.41 -14.32 -25.45
C GLU A 131 29.53 -13.80 -24.02
N VAL A 132 30.65 -14.13 -23.35
CA VAL A 132 30.92 -13.69 -21.97
C VAL A 132 32.33 -13.17 -21.86
N TYR A 133 32.45 -11.98 -21.27
CA TYR A 133 33.71 -11.41 -20.83
C TYR A 133 33.92 -11.75 -19.36
N TYR A 134 35.04 -12.37 -19.03
CA TYR A 134 35.38 -12.75 -17.66
C TYR A 134 36.72 -12.15 -17.24
N ASP A 135 36.69 -11.29 -16.22
CA ASP A 135 37.88 -10.78 -15.56
C ASP A 135 38.22 -11.66 -14.36
N MET A 136 39.29 -12.44 -14.48
CA MET A 136 39.72 -13.37 -13.44
C MET A 136 40.35 -12.70 -12.22
N ASN A 137 40.75 -11.42 -12.29
CA ASN A 137 41.25 -10.69 -11.14
C ASN A 137 40.11 -10.23 -10.23
N THR A 138 39.10 -9.61 -10.85
CA THR A 138 37.93 -9.08 -10.13
C THR A 138 36.86 -10.14 -9.89
N LYS A 139 36.92 -11.27 -10.63
CA LYS A 139 35.94 -12.35 -10.63
C LYS A 139 34.56 -11.88 -11.13
N ILE A 140 34.58 -11.04 -12.17
CA ILE A 140 33.38 -10.45 -12.76
C ILE A 140 33.16 -11.05 -14.16
N GLY A 141 32.00 -11.67 -14.35
CA GLY A 141 31.48 -12.08 -15.66
C GLY A 141 30.51 -11.03 -16.21
N THR A 142 30.54 -10.78 -17.51
CA THR A 142 29.66 -9.83 -18.20
C THR A 142 29.22 -10.38 -19.55
N TYR A 143 27.93 -10.24 -19.86
CA TYR A 143 27.37 -10.54 -21.17
C TYR A 143 26.47 -9.39 -21.63
N GLU A 144 26.34 -9.23 -22.95
CA GLU A 144 25.55 -8.16 -23.58
C GLU A 144 24.63 -8.67 -24.72
N GLN A 145 24.62 -9.98 -24.99
CA GLN A 145 23.84 -10.60 -26.06
C GLN A 145 22.99 -11.76 -25.58
N GLY A 146 22.31 -11.55 -24.45
CA GLY A 146 21.50 -12.56 -23.81
C GLY A 146 22.31 -13.45 -22.89
N GLY A 147 21.74 -13.72 -21.71
CA GLY A 147 22.31 -14.64 -20.75
C GLY A 147 21.28 -15.12 -19.75
N THR A 148 21.58 -16.26 -19.15
CA THR A 148 20.73 -16.92 -18.17
C THR A 148 21.54 -17.20 -16.91
N LEU A 149 21.09 -16.75 -15.75
CA LEU A 149 21.61 -17.17 -14.46
C LEU A 149 20.63 -18.17 -13.83
N GLN A 150 21.10 -19.34 -13.43
CA GLN A 150 20.36 -20.25 -12.56
C GLN A 150 21.02 -20.28 -11.18
N SER A 151 20.18 -20.11 -10.15
CA SER A 151 20.56 -20.25 -8.74
C SER A 151 19.47 -21.04 -8.03
N ASP A 152 19.79 -22.24 -7.57
CA ASP A 152 18.85 -23.18 -6.97
C ASP A 152 17.65 -23.47 -7.91
N ALA A 153 16.41 -23.17 -7.52
CA ALA A 153 15.21 -23.35 -8.35
C ALA A 153 14.86 -22.11 -9.21
N THR A 154 15.56 -20.99 -9.01
CA THR A 154 15.27 -19.71 -9.66
C THR A 154 16.11 -19.57 -10.94
N THR A 155 15.46 -19.21 -12.04
CA THR A 155 16.12 -18.90 -13.32
C THR A 155 15.86 -17.45 -13.70
N LEU A 156 16.91 -16.73 -14.07
CA LEU A 156 16.88 -15.34 -14.50
C LEU A 156 17.43 -15.20 -15.91
N THR A 157 16.73 -14.50 -16.79
CA THR A 157 17.18 -14.21 -18.16
C THR A 157 17.15 -12.71 -18.42
N SER A 158 18.11 -12.19 -19.19
CA SER A 158 18.11 -10.79 -19.64
C SER A 158 19.01 -10.61 -20.87
N ASN A 159 18.98 -9.44 -21.53
CA ASN A 159 19.89 -9.15 -22.63
C ASN A 159 21.31 -8.84 -22.13
N SER A 160 21.44 -8.09 -21.04
CA SER A 160 22.73 -7.70 -20.48
C SER A 160 22.80 -8.02 -18.99
N GLY A 161 23.94 -8.54 -18.55
CA GLY A 161 24.12 -8.87 -17.15
C GLY A 161 25.56 -8.91 -16.69
N VAL A 162 25.75 -8.58 -15.42
CA VAL A 162 27.03 -8.58 -14.73
C VAL A 162 26.89 -9.45 -13.50
N TYR A 163 27.80 -10.41 -13.31
CA TYR A 163 27.85 -11.26 -12.12
C TYR A 163 29.22 -11.20 -11.46
N ASN A 164 29.24 -10.81 -10.18
CA ASN A 164 30.43 -10.81 -9.35
C ASN A 164 30.46 -12.09 -8.50
N LEU A 165 31.33 -13.04 -8.86
CA LEU A 165 31.43 -14.34 -8.19
C LEU A 165 31.96 -14.23 -6.76
N ARG A 166 32.57 -13.09 -6.38
CA ARG A 166 33.11 -12.85 -5.03
C ARG A 166 32.04 -12.31 -4.07
N THR A 167 31.29 -11.29 -4.48
CA THR A 167 30.24 -10.68 -3.63
C THR A 167 28.89 -11.36 -3.80
N LYS A 168 28.76 -12.22 -4.82
CA LYS A 168 27.52 -12.89 -5.23
C LYS A 168 26.45 -11.94 -5.75
N ASP A 169 26.82 -10.70 -6.06
CA ASP A 169 25.93 -9.72 -6.66
C ASP A 169 25.84 -9.93 -8.17
N ALA A 170 24.61 -10.01 -8.66
CA ALA A 170 24.28 -9.96 -10.07
C ALA A 170 23.41 -8.74 -10.35
N ARG A 171 23.63 -8.09 -11.49
CA ARG A 171 22.75 -7.06 -12.04
C ARG A 171 22.37 -7.46 -13.46
N PHE A 172 21.08 -7.35 -13.75
CA PHE A 172 20.45 -7.69 -15.01
C PHE A 172 19.74 -6.46 -15.54
N THR A 173 19.92 -6.19 -16.82
CA THR A 173 19.33 -5.04 -17.49
C THR A 173 18.80 -5.45 -18.84
N GLU A 174 17.74 -4.77 -19.29
CA GLU A 174 17.05 -4.98 -20.56
C GLU A 174 16.34 -6.35 -20.64
N ASP A 175 15.01 -6.32 -20.62
CA ASP A 175 14.14 -7.49 -20.76
C ASP A 175 14.37 -8.60 -19.70
N VAL A 176 14.47 -8.18 -18.44
CA VAL A 176 14.76 -9.09 -17.32
C VAL A 176 13.50 -9.91 -17.00
N HIS A 177 13.64 -11.22 -17.05
CA HIS A 177 12.62 -12.18 -16.65
C HIS A 177 13.15 -13.12 -15.57
N VAL A 178 12.37 -13.30 -14.51
CA VAL A 178 12.66 -14.24 -13.44
C VAL A 178 11.56 -15.27 -13.37
N TYR A 179 11.96 -16.54 -13.30
CA TYR A 179 11.09 -17.67 -13.07
C TYR A 179 11.52 -18.36 -11.78
N ASP A 180 10.66 -18.24 -10.76
CA ASP A 180 10.74 -18.96 -9.50
C ASP A 180 9.48 -19.84 -9.35
N PRO A 181 9.52 -20.98 -8.65
CA PRO A 181 8.32 -21.78 -8.41
C PRO A 181 7.17 -21.02 -7.74
N GLU A 182 7.45 -19.97 -6.95
CA GLU A 182 6.42 -19.20 -6.23
C GLU A 182 5.96 -17.92 -6.96
N TYR A 183 6.75 -17.39 -7.90
CA TYR A 183 6.46 -16.13 -8.57
C TYR A 183 7.26 -15.93 -9.87
N THR A 184 6.78 -15.01 -10.69
CA THR A 184 7.51 -14.50 -11.86
C THR A 184 7.75 -13.00 -11.72
N ILE A 185 8.87 -12.52 -12.27
CA ILE A 185 9.20 -11.09 -12.32
C ILE A 185 9.47 -10.70 -13.76
N ARG A 186 8.95 -9.54 -14.17
CA ARG A 186 9.38 -8.84 -15.36
C ARG A 186 9.90 -7.47 -14.96
N SER A 187 11.09 -7.09 -15.42
CA SER A 187 11.76 -5.84 -15.05
C SER A 187 12.66 -5.32 -16.16
N ASP A 188 12.96 -4.02 -16.14
CA ASP A 188 13.96 -3.43 -17.03
C ASP A 188 15.37 -3.41 -16.39
N ASP A 189 15.47 -3.35 -15.06
CA ASP A 189 16.73 -3.26 -14.30
C ASP A 189 16.55 -3.83 -12.89
N MET A 190 17.28 -4.92 -12.61
CA MET A 190 17.15 -5.68 -11.38
C MET A 190 18.50 -6.16 -10.87
N GLY A 191 18.70 -6.05 -9.57
CA GLY A 191 19.79 -6.69 -8.84
C GLY A 191 19.32 -7.93 -8.10
N TYR A 192 20.20 -8.92 -7.99
CA TYR A 192 19.97 -10.11 -7.20
C TYR A 192 21.28 -10.57 -6.56
N ASN A 193 21.27 -10.85 -5.26
CA ASN A 193 22.40 -11.44 -4.58
C ASN A 193 22.14 -12.94 -4.33
N THR A 194 22.94 -13.82 -4.93
CA THR A 194 22.67 -15.28 -4.94
C THR A 194 22.88 -15.95 -3.58
N GLU A 195 23.61 -15.30 -2.66
CA GLU A 195 23.86 -15.80 -1.31
C GLU A 195 22.81 -15.32 -0.30
N THR A 196 22.61 -14.00 -0.20
CA THR A 196 21.64 -13.40 0.72
C THR A 196 20.20 -13.59 0.24
N LYS A 197 20.01 -13.81 -1.07
CA LYS A 197 18.72 -13.95 -1.75
C LYS A 197 17.88 -12.67 -1.74
N ILE A 198 18.55 -11.51 -1.65
CA ILE A 198 17.92 -10.20 -1.76
C ILE A 198 17.79 -9.82 -3.23
N THR A 199 16.56 -9.51 -3.64
CA THR A 199 16.24 -8.91 -4.94
C THR A 199 16.10 -7.40 -4.75
N THR A 200 16.67 -6.61 -5.67
CA THR A 200 16.55 -5.15 -5.69
C THR A 200 16.00 -4.71 -7.04
N PHE A 201 14.94 -3.93 -7.04
CA PHE A 201 14.36 -3.32 -8.23
C PHE A 201 14.96 -1.94 -8.44
N PHE A 202 15.55 -1.70 -9.61
CA PHE A 202 16.11 -0.41 -10.01
C PHE A 202 15.29 0.28 -11.12
N GLY A 203 14.35 -0.45 -11.74
CA GLY A 203 13.46 0.07 -12.77
C GLY A 203 12.03 -0.46 -12.68
N PRO A 204 11.15 -0.07 -13.63
CA PRO A 204 9.78 -0.55 -13.73
C PRO A 204 9.74 -2.09 -13.67
N SER A 205 8.93 -2.61 -12.75
CA SER A 205 8.90 -4.03 -12.43
C SER A 205 7.48 -4.50 -12.11
N VAL A 206 7.14 -5.69 -12.59
CA VAL A 206 5.90 -6.39 -12.26
C VAL A 206 6.25 -7.75 -11.67
N VAL A 207 5.74 -8.04 -10.49
CA VAL A 207 5.87 -9.35 -9.83
C VAL A 207 4.50 -10.01 -9.80
N THR A 208 4.41 -11.23 -10.32
CA THR A 208 3.17 -12.00 -10.40
C THR A 208 3.30 -13.29 -9.62
N SER A 209 2.38 -13.53 -8.69
CA SER A 209 2.22 -14.80 -7.96
C SER A 209 0.80 -15.35 -8.13
N ASP A 210 0.51 -16.51 -7.55
CA ASP A 210 -0.83 -17.12 -7.57
C ASP A 210 -1.92 -16.28 -6.89
N SER A 211 -1.53 -15.39 -5.98
CA SER A 211 -2.45 -14.61 -5.13
C SER A 211 -2.41 -13.11 -5.37
N SER A 212 -1.37 -12.60 -6.03
CA SER A 212 -1.17 -11.15 -6.14
C SER A 212 -0.36 -10.72 -7.37
N VAL A 213 -0.60 -9.48 -7.79
CA VAL A 213 0.21 -8.75 -8.78
C VAL A 213 0.73 -7.47 -8.14
N LEU A 214 2.05 -7.33 -8.06
CA LEU A 214 2.73 -6.13 -7.58
C LEU A 214 3.31 -5.36 -8.76
N THR A 215 3.12 -4.04 -8.77
CA THR A 215 3.78 -3.11 -9.71
C THR A 215 4.62 -2.12 -8.91
N THR A 216 5.88 -1.95 -9.28
CA THR A 216 6.82 -1.04 -8.60
C THR A 216 7.89 -0.51 -9.55
N HIS A 217 8.59 0.55 -9.14
CA HIS A 217 9.75 1.11 -9.84
C HIS A 217 11.06 0.94 -9.06
N CYS A 218 10.96 0.63 -7.77
CA CYS A 218 12.09 0.53 -6.88
C CYS A 218 11.73 -0.32 -5.66
N GLY A 219 12.73 -0.85 -4.98
CA GLY A 219 12.54 -1.52 -3.69
C GLY A 219 13.32 -2.81 -3.58
N THR A 220 13.12 -3.50 -2.46
CA THR A 220 13.86 -4.72 -2.14
C THR A 220 12.93 -5.80 -1.64
N TYR A 221 13.24 -7.05 -1.98
CA TYR A 221 12.61 -8.23 -1.40
C TYR A 221 13.68 -9.19 -0.89
N ASP A 222 13.62 -9.52 0.40
CA ASP A 222 14.43 -10.55 1.03
C ASP A 222 13.58 -11.82 1.16
N SER A 223 13.90 -12.85 0.38
CA SER A 223 13.15 -14.10 0.39
C SER A 223 13.40 -14.98 1.62
N LYS A 224 14.52 -14.79 2.33
CA LYS A 224 14.81 -15.50 3.59
C LYS A 224 14.03 -14.90 4.74
N MET A 225 13.99 -13.58 4.85
CA MET A 225 13.21 -12.86 5.86
C MET A 225 11.74 -12.68 5.48
N GLN A 226 11.38 -13.02 4.24
CA GLN A 226 10.06 -12.80 3.63
C GLN A 226 9.56 -11.37 3.85
N ALA A 227 10.46 -10.41 3.62
CA ALA A 227 10.24 -9.00 3.88
C ALA A 227 10.45 -8.18 2.60
N ALA A 228 9.50 -7.30 2.33
CA ALA A 228 9.53 -6.40 1.19
C ALA A 228 9.50 -4.95 1.67
N HIS A 229 10.25 -4.08 0.97
CA HIS A 229 10.26 -2.65 1.22
C HIS A 229 10.34 -1.90 -0.11
N PHE A 230 9.30 -1.13 -0.40
CA PHE A 230 9.15 -0.32 -1.59
C PHE A 230 9.08 1.15 -1.15
N PRO A 231 10.18 1.91 -1.27
CA PRO A 231 10.23 3.33 -0.86
C PRO A 231 9.76 4.28 -1.97
N CYS A 232 8.98 3.79 -2.94
CA CYS A 232 8.41 4.57 -4.02
C CYS A 232 6.97 4.13 -4.26
N ARG A 233 6.27 4.88 -5.11
CA ARG A 233 4.89 4.62 -5.46
C ARG A 233 4.73 3.25 -6.12
N SER A 234 4.06 2.37 -5.39
CA SER A 234 3.88 0.97 -5.76
C SER A 234 2.45 0.56 -5.48
N SER A 235 1.97 -0.42 -6.24
CA SER A 235 0.62 -0.96 -6.07
C SER A 235 0.61 -2.47 -6.01
N ILE A 236 -0.25 -3.02 -5.17
CA ILE A 236 -0.51 -4.46 -5.08
C ILE A 236 -2.00 -4.72 -5.32
N LEU A 237 -2.28 -5.67 -6.20
CA LEU A 237 -3.61 -6.18 -6.49
C LEU A 237 -3.70 -7.63 -6.06
N THR A 238 -4.71 -7.96 -5.28
CA THR A 238 -5.12 -9.33 -4.91
C THR A 238 -6.54 -9.58 -5.42
N LYS A 239 -7.09 -10.78 -5.17
CA LYS A 239 -8.50 -11.08 -5.51
C LYS A 239 -9.52 -10.24 -4.74
N GLU A 240 -9.17 -9.77 -3.54
CA GLU A 240 -10.10 -9.09 -2.61
C GLU A 240 -9.80 -7.61 -2.43
N GLN A 241 -8.59 -7.18 -2.81
CA GLN A 241 -8.09 -5.85 -2.45
C GLN A 241 -7.11 -5.29 -3.47
N TYR A 242 -7.22 -3.99 -3.71
CA TYR A 242 -6.19 -3.18 -4.35
C TYR A 242 -5.59 -2.20 -3.31
N MET A 243 -4.28 -1.99 -3.35
CA MET A 243 -3.61 -0.99 -2.53
C MET A 243 -2.52 -0.28 -3.32
N GLU A 244 -2.40 1.03 -3.12
CA GLU A 244 -1.37 1.89 -3.69
C GLU A 244 -0.89 2.89 -2.63
N ALA A 245 0.41 3.17 -2.57
CA ALA A 245 0.99 4.18 -1.69
C ALA A 245 2.38 4.61 -2.16
N ASP A 246 2.87 5.75 -1.69
CA ASP A 246 4.22 6.24 -1.98
C ASP A 246 5.33 5.42 -1.31
N SER A 247 4.98 4.66 -0.26
CA SER A 247 5.84 3.63 0.31
C SER A 247 5.02 2.47 0.87
N LEU A 248 5.46 1.26 0.55
CA LEU A 248 4.92 0.01 1.07
C LEU A 248 6.00 -0.78 1.81
N TYR A 249 5.64 -1.33 2.97
CA TYR A 249 6.44 -2.32 3.69
C TYR A 249 5.57 -3.53 3.96
N TYR A 250 6.12 -4.73 3.78
CA TYR A 250 5.42 -5.98 4.05
C TYR A 250 6.34 -7.00 4.68
N ASN A 251 5.83 -7.77 5.63
CA ASN A 251 6.52 -8.91 6.21
C ASN A 251 5.56 -10.09 6.36
N LYS A 252 5.78 -11.14 5.57
CA LYS A 252 4.91 -12.33 5.52
C LYS A 252 4.93 -13.10 6.84
N THR A 253 6.09 -13.27 7.46
CA THR A 253 6.23 -14.02 8.73
C THR A 253 5.50 -13.35 9.89
N LYS A 254 5.44 -12.01 9.89
CA LYS A 254 4.70 -11.22 10.88
C LYS A 254 3.26 -10.95 10.48
N ALA A 255 2.82 -11.38 9.28
CA ALA A 255 1.50 -11.11 8.73
C ALA A 255 1.13 -9.62 8.81
N PHE A 256 2.07 -8.74 8.41
CA PHE A 256 1.99 -7.32 8.71
C PHE A 256 2.44 -6.45 7.54
N ALA A 257 1.67 -5.42 7.24
CA ALA A 257 1.96 -4.45 6.20
C ALA A 257 1.83 -3.00 6.70
N LYS A 258 2.61 -2.10 6.11
CA LYS A 258 2.49 -0.64 6.27
C LYS A 258 2.40 0.03 4.92
N ALA A 259 1.50 0.99 4.79
CA ALA A 259 1.39 1.87 3.64
C ALA A 259 1.50 3.33 4.09
N ARG A 260 2.28 4.13 3.35
CA ARG A 260 2.56 5.53 3.70
C ARG A 260 2.56 6.42 2.47
N GLY A 261 2.03 7.63 2.63
CA GLY A 261 1.94 8.65 1.58
C GLY A 261 0.85 8.29 0.57
N ASP A 262 -0.14 9.18 0.45
CA ASP A 262 -1.25 9.12 -0.51
C ASP A 262 -1.80 7.70 -0.71
N VAL A 263 -2.10 7.02 0.41
CA VAL A 263 -2.54 5.64 0.45
C VAL A 263 -3.96 5.55 -0.10
N ILE A 264 -4.15 4.65 -1.05
CA ILE A 264 -5.45 4.25 -1.59
C ILE A 264 -5.60 2.76 -1.34
N ALA A 265 -6.59 2.34 -0.56
CA ALA A 265 -6.93 0.94 -0.34
C ALA A 265 -8.38 0.69 -0.74
N ILE A 266 -8.61 -0.23 -1.68
CA ILE A 266 -9.93 -0.59 -2.20
C ILE A 266 -10.22 -2.03 -1.81
N ASP A 267 -11.27 -2.25 -1.04
CA ASP A 267 -11.88 -3.57 -0.84
C ASP A 267 -12.87 -3.81 -1.98
N THR A 268 -12.49 -4.67 -2.93
CA THR A 268 -13.27 -4.92 -4.16
C THR A 268 -14.50 -5.79 -3.92
N VAL A 269 -14.60 -6.41 -2.73
CA VAL A 269 -15.75 -7.23 -2.34
C VAL A 269 -16.84 -6.36 -1.72
N GLN A 270 -16.44 -5.30 -1.00
CA GLN A 270 -17.35 -4.47 -0.20
C GLN A 270 -17.65 -3.08 -0.80
N ASP A 271 -17.05 -2.74 -1.95
CA ASP A 271 -17.09 -1.41 -2.57
C ASP A 271 -16.74 -0.29 -1.57
N ILE A 272 -15.69 -0.53 -0.79
CA ILE A 272 -15.15 0.44 0.17
C ILE A 272 -13.79 0.90 -0.33
N THR A 273 -13.60 2.21 -0.36
CA THR A 273 -12.29 2.82 -0.60
C THR A 273 -11.87 3.61 0.62
N LEU A 274 -10.64 3.40 1.06
CA LEU A 274 -10.00 4.13 2.14
C LEU A 274 -8.84 4.96 1.57
N TYR A 275 -8.87 6.26 1.85
CA TYR A 275 -7.80 7.21 1.56
C TYR A 275 -7.14 7.62 2.87
N CYS A 276 -5.81 7.67 2.97
CA CYS A 276 -5.10 8.18 4.16
C CYS A 276 -3.61 8.43 3.87
N GLN A 277 -2.86 9.07 4.79
CA GLN A 277 -1.39 9.14 4.65
C GLN A 277 -0.66 7.98 5.34
N TYR A 278 -1.32 7.24 6.23
CA TYR A 278 -0.70 6.15 6.97
C TYR A 278 -1.72 5.04 7.26
N ALA A 279 -1.40 3.80 6.86
CA ALA A 279 -2.16 2.62 7.20
C ALA A 279 -1.24 1.49 7.71
N ASP A 280 -1.56 0.95 8.88
CA ASP A 280 -1.00 -0.31 9.38
C ASP A 280 -2.03 -1.43 9.20
N MET A 281 -1.62 -2.57 8.67
CA MET A 281 -2.48 -3.72 8.41
C MET A 281 -1.92 -4.97 9.06
N ASP A 282 -2.78 -5.66 9.80
CA ASP A 282 -2.51 -6.96 10.39
C ASP A 282 -3.32 -8.00 9.63
N GLU A 283 -2.65 -8.81 8.82
CA GLU A 283 -3.28 -9.84 7.98
C GLU A 283 -3.76 -11.04 8.80
N TYR A 284 -3.13 -11.32 9.94
CA TYR A 284 -3.54 -12.43 10.82
C TYR A 284 -4.91 -12.15 11.44
N HIS A 285 -5.11 -10.93 11.96
CA HIS A 285 -6.37 -10.49 12.52
C HIS A 285 -7.31 -9.83 11.49
N LYS A 286 -6.86 -9.66 10.24
CA LYS A 286 -7.53 -8.93 9.15
C LYS A 286 -7.95 -7.51 9.52
N THR A 287 -7.11 -6.80 10.28
CA THR A 287 -7.40 -5.45 10.78
C THR A 287 -6.62 -4.39 10.04
N THR A 288 -7.18 -3.18 9.98
CA THR A 288 -6.54 -2.02 9.37
C THR A 288 -6.72 -0.82 10.28
N LEU A 289 -5.62 -0.14 10.61
CA LEU A 289 -5.61 1.13 11.33
C LEU A 289 -5.11 2.22 10.37
N ALA A 290 -6.00 3.14 10.01
CA ALA A 290 -5.72 4.24 9.10
C ALA A 290 -5.69 5.55 9.88
N THR A 291 -4.66 6.37 9.66
CA THR A 291 -4.44 7.63 10.38
C THR A 291 -3.93 8.70 9.42
N ILE A 292 -3.94 9.96 9.90
CA ILE A 292 -3.56 11.15 9.14
C ILE A 292 -4.51 11.38 7.96
N LYS A 293 -5.55 12.17 8.24
CA LYS A 293 -6.64 12.53 7.32
C LYS A 293 -7.32 11.33 6.63
N PRO A 294 -7.67 10.25 7.35
CA PRO A 294 -8.30 9.12 6.70
C PRO A 294 -9.74 9.46 6.28
N VAL A 295 -10.10 9.08 5.06
CA VAL A 295 -11.42 9.24 4.46
C VAL A 295 -11.88 7.89 3.93
N LEU A 296 -13.01 7.40 4.42
CA LEU A 296 -13.69 6.22 3.92
C LEU A 296 -14.77 6.65 2.93
N LYS A 297 -14.74 6.10 1.72
CA LYS A 297 -15.78 6.17 0.71
C LYS A 297 -16.51 4.83 0.66
N LYS A 298 -17.83 4.85 0.75
CA LYS A 298 -18.69 3.69 0.55
C LYS A 298 -19.72 3.98 -0.52
N MET A 299 -19.87 3.07 -1.48
CA MET A 299 -20.93 3.15 -2.48
C MET A 299 -22.31 2.88 -1.84
N ASN A 300 -23.29 3.72 -2.16
CA ASN A 300 -24.67 3.62 -1.71
C ASN A 300 -25.65 3.71 -2.89
N GLY A 301 -25.71 2.64 -3.69
CA GLY A 301 -26.44 2.66 -4.96
C GLY A 301 -25.71 3.56 -5.96
N GLU A 302 -26.39 4.61 -6.43
CA GLU A 302 -25.81 5.60 -7.36
C GLU A 302 -25.06 6.75 -6.65
N ASP A 303 -25.23 6.91 -5.33
CA ASP A 303 -24.58 7.95 -4.51
C ASP A 303 -23.37 7.37 -3.75
N SER A 304 -22.45 8.23 -3.30
CA SER A 304 -21.28 7.85 -2.49
C SER A 304 -21.37 8.50 -1.11
N LEU A 305 -21.24 7.70 -0.06
CA LEU A 305 -21.09 8.18 1.30
C LEU A 305 -19.61 8.34 1.63
N PHE A 306 -19.21 9.55 2.00
CA PHE A 306 -17.87 9.87 2.46
C PHE A 306 -17.87 10.13 3.96
N ILE A 307 -16.89 9.56 4.65
CA ILE A 307 -16.72 9.70 6.08
C ILE A 307 -15.26 10.00 6.37
N ARG A 308 -14.98 11.14 7.00
CA ARG A 308 -13.67 11.50 7.53
C ARG A 308 -13.64 11.28 9.03
N ALA A 309 -12.50 10.83 9.56
CA ALA A 309 -12.18 10.81 10.99
C ALA A 309 -10.69 11.17 11.18
N ASP A 310 -10.22 11.30 12.41
CA ASP A 310 -8.76 11.40 12.68
C ASP A 310 -8.05 10.04 12.53
N THR A 311 -8.78 8.97 12.79
CA THR A 311 -8.36 7.57 12.83
C THR A 311 -9.55 6.69 12.45
N PHE A 312 -9.31 5.77 11.52
CA PHE A 312 -10.23 4.68 11.23
C PHE A 312 -9.61 3.35 11.66
N TYR A 313 -10.43 2.53 12.29
CA TYR A 313 -10.12 1.14 12.57
C TYR A 313 -11.13 0.25 11.88
N MET A 314 -10.66 -0.71 11.10
CA MET A 314 -11.47 -1.67 10.36
C MET A 314 -11.08 -3.08 10.78
N ALA A 315 -12.07 -3.96 10.97
CA ALA A 315 -11.85 -5.35 11.37
C ALA A 315 -13.01 -6.24 10.92
N PRO A 316 -12.80 -7.57 10.82
CA PRO A 316 -13.90 -8.50 10.59
C PRO A 316 -14.85 -8.51 11.79
N VAL A 317 -16.14 -8.73 11.53
CA VAL A 317 -17.13 -8.96 12.59
C VAL A 317 -16.83 -10.31 13.23
N VAL A 318 -16.47 -10.29 14.51
CA VAL A 318 -16.28 -11.53 15.27
C VAL A 318 -17.65 -12.11 15.62
N PRO A 319 -17.97 -13.35 15.25
CA PRO A 319 -19.17 -14.01 15.72
C PRO A 319 -19.13 -14.09 17.25
N ILE A 320 -20.11 -13.49 17.92
CA ILE A 320 -20.25 -13.66 19.37
C ILE A 320 -20.59 -15.12 19.62
N LYS A 321 -19.61 -15.91 20.09
CA LYS A 321 -19.90 -17.17 20.75
C LYS A 321 -20.45 -16.83 22.12
N ASP A 322 -21.78 -16.80 22.27
CA ASP A 322 -22.44 -16.68 23.57
C ASP A 322 -21.84 -17.70 24.55
N SER A 323 -21.01 -17.22 25.47
CA SER A 323 -20.33 -18.05 26.45
C SER A 323 -20.53 -17.48 27.84
N ILE A 324 -21.73 -17.66 28.37
CA ILE A 324 -22.04 -17.48 29.79
C ILE A 324 -22.49 -18.83 30.36
N LYS A 325 -21.60 -19.52 31.10
CA LYS A 325 -21.98 -20.65 31.96
C LYS A 325 -22.29 -20.13 33.36
N ILE A 326 -23.57 -20.17 33.76
CA ILE A 326 -23.98 -19.98 35.16
C ILE A 326 -23.73 -21.29 35.91
N ILE A 327 -22.84 -21.27 36.91
CA ILE A 327 -22.64 -22.39 37.83
C ILE A 327 -23.53 -22.15 39.06
N LYS A 328 -24.54 -22.99 39.29
CA LYS A 328 -25.19 -23.10 40.61
C LYS A 328 -24.65 -24.33 41.33
N THR A 329 -24.10 -24.10 42.52
CA THR A 329 -23.66 -25.15 43.44
C THR A 329 -24.69 -25.31 44.53
N GLU A 330 -25.28 -26.49 44.66
CA GLU A 330 -25.85 -26.96 45.93
C GLU A 330 -25.19 -28.28 46.30
N GLY A 331 -24.59 -28.31 47.48
CA GLY A 331 -23.99 -29.51 48.04
C GLY A 331 -24.84 -30.06 49.16
N LYS A 332 -25.10 -31.37 49.13
CA LYS A 332 -24.81 -32.30 50.24
C LYS A 332 -25.03 -33.74 49.75
N GLY A 333 -23.93 -34.48 49.61
CA GLY A 333 -23.94 -35.92 49.30
C GLY A 333 -22.88 -36.27 48.25
N LYS A 334 -21.66 -36.55 48.71
CA LYS A 334 -20.43 -36.72 47.92
C LYS A 334 -20.55 -37.79 46.80
N LYS A 335 -20.88 -37.36 45.59
CA LYS A 335 -20.45 -37.98 44.31
C LYS A 335 -20.11 -36.87 43.32
N LYS A 336 -18.83 -36.76 42.94
CA LYS A 336 -18.34 -35.80 41.93
C LYS A 336 -18.98 -36.14 40.58
N LYS A 337 -19.81 -35.25 40.04
CA LYS A 337 -20.25 -35.29 38.64
C LYS A 337 -19.26 -34.47 37.80
N GLN A 338 -18.60 -35.14 36.86
CA GLN A 338 -17.84 -34.53 35.78
C GLN A 338 -18.84 -33.88 34.81
N VAL A 339 -18.60 -32.63 34.43
CA VAL A 339 -19.42 -31.89 33.46
C VAL A 339 -18.75 -32.07 32.09
N GLU A 340 -19.34 -32.89 31.23
CA GLU A 340 -18.98 -32.88 29.81
C GLU A 340 -19.55 -31.63 29.14
N MET A 341 -18.67 -30.98 28.39
CA MET A 341 -18.93 -29.77 27.66
C MET A 341 -19.55 -30.15 26.32
N MET A 342 -20.87 -30.01 26.17
CA MET A 342 -21.44 -29.94 24.83
C MET A 342 -21.15 -28.54 24.27
N ILE A 343 -20.13 -28.45 23.43
CA ILE A 343 -19.99 -27.36 22.47
C ILE A 343 -21.19 -27.52 21.53
N ALA A 344 -22.09 -26.53 21.49
CA ALA A 344 -23.04 -26.46 20.39
C ALA A 344 -22.22 -26.30 19.11
N ASP A 345 -22.25 -27.33 18.27
CA ASP A 345 -21.63 -27.31 16.97
C ASP A 345 -22.29 -26.19 16.16
N THR A 346 -21.59 -25.06 16.05
CA THR A 346 -22.01 -23.95 15.21
C THR A 346 -21.40 -24.18 13.84
N THR A 347 -21.83 -25.24 13.17
CA THR A 347 -21.56 -25.50 11.74
C THR A 347 -22.50 -24.70 10.82
N ALA A 348 -23.19 -23.69 11.35
CA ALA A 348 -24.12 -22.86 10.58
C ALA A 348 -23.94 -21.35 10.84
N VAL A 349 -22.72 -20.83 10.61
CA VAL A 349 -22.54 -19.45 10.12
C VAL A 349 -21.34 -19.45 9.17
N THR A 350 -21.56 -19.88 7.93
CA THR A 350 -20.51 -20.04 6.92
C THR A 350 -20.18 -18.76 6.14
N ASP A 351 -20.77 -17.60 6.47
CA ASP A 351 -20.63 -16.39 5.64
C ASP A 351 -20.45 -15.07 6.43
N THR A 352 -19.97 -15.12 7.68
CA THR A 352 -19.58 -13.89 8.42
C THR A 352 -18.13 -13.49 8.21
N ALA A 353 -17.32 -14.33 7.57
CA ALA A 353 -15.90 -14.07 7.34
C ALA A 353 -15.64 -12.82 6.48
N HIS A 354 -16.64 -12.37 5.72
CA HIS A 354 -16.59 -11.18 4.87
C HIS A 354 -17.25 -9.95 5.49
N LEU A 355 -18.02 -10.11 6.56
CA LEU A 355 -18.65 -8.96 7.23
C LEU A 355 -17.58 -8.17 7.97
N ARG A 356 -17.52 -6.87 7.72
CA ARG A 356 -16.63 -5.94 8.40
C ARG A 356 -17.41 -5.01 9.32
N TYR A 357 -16.72 -4.54 10.34
CA TYR A 357 -17.10 -3.34 11.09
C TYR A 357 -15.99 -2.30 10.96
N PHE A 358 -16.37 -1.04 11.07
CA PHE A 358 -15.41 0.06 11.16
C PHE A 358 -15.79 1.02 12.27
N ILE A 359 -14.78 1.66 12.84
CA ILE A 359 -14.92 2.69 13.86
C ILE A 359 -14.09 3.90 13.42
N GLY A 360 -14.67 5.09 13.53
CA GLY A 360 -14.01 6.36 13.26
C GLY A 360 -13.92 7.19 14.53
N TYR A 361 -12.71 7.64 14.88
CA TYR A 361 -12.38 8.51 16.02
C TYR A 361 -11.42 9.61 15.55
N HIS A 362 -11.40 10.84 16.03
CA HIS A 362 -12.51 11.65 16.48
C HIS A 362 -12.91 12.60 15.33
N HIS A 363 -13.69 13.64 15.62
CA HIS A 363 -14.06 14.71 14.66
C HIS A 363 -14.68 14.20 13.36
N VAL A 364 -15.58 13.22 13.48
CA VAL A 364 -16.17 12.59 12.31
C VAL A 364 -17.02 13.59 11.51
N LYS A 365 -16.75 13.64 10.20
CA LYS A 365 -17.57 14.34 9.22
C LYS A 365 -18.13 13.34 8.22
N ILE A 366 -19.42 13.45 7.93
CA ILE A 366 -20.14 12.63 6.95
C ILE A 366 -20.65 13.54 5.85
N PHE A 367 -20.50 13.10 4.59
CA PHE A 367 -21.01 13.81 3.42
C PHE A 367 -21.49 12.84 2.34
N SER A 368 -22.70 13.09 1.85
CA SER A 368 -23.23 12.68 0.56
C SER A 368 -24.08 13.83 0.01
N ASP A 369 -24.60 13.70 -1.21
CA ASP A 369 -25.48 14.72 -1.80
C ASP A 369 -26.81 14.85 -1.02
N SER A 370 -27.27 13.75 -0.45
CA SER A 370 -28.56 13.63 0.24
C SER A 370 -28.46 13.87 1.76
N MET A 371 -27.28 13.71 2.36
CA MET A 371 -27.10 13.69 3.80
C MET A 371 -25.73 14.19 4.23
N GLN A 372 -25.68 14.97 5.31
CA GLN A 372 -24.43 15.37 5.94
C GLN A 372 -24.52 15.12 7.44
N GLY A 373 -23.39 14.96 8.11
CA GLY A 373 -23.37 14.72 9.54
C GLY A 373 -22.07 15.11 10.20
N LEU A 374 -22.15 15.42 11.49
CA LEU A 374 -21.01 15.57 12.39
C LEU A 374 -21.27 14.80 13.67
N CYS A 375 -20.22 14.25 14.25
CA CYS A 375 -20.20 13.74 15.62
C CYS A 375 -18.74 13.60 16.06
N ASP A 376 -18.51 13.28 17.33
CA ASP A 376 -17.15 12.92 17.76
C ASP A 376 -16.71 11.60 17.11
N SER A 377 -17.55 10.56 17.21
CA SER A 377 -17.16 9.19 16.88
C SER A 377 -18.27 8.44 16.16
N ILE A 378 -17.91 7.49 15.31
CA ILE A 378 -18.87 6.58 14.67
C ILE A 378 -18.47 5.13 14.81
N SER A 379 -19.46 4.24 14.77
CA SER A 379 -19.24 2.83 14.49
C SER A 379 -20.27 2.29 13.51
N TYR A 380 -19.83 1.41 12.62
CA TYR A 380 -20.70 0.71 11.67
C TYR A 380 -20.43 -0.79 11.73
N SER A 381 -21.50 -1.59 11.72
CA SER A 381 -21.41 -3.05 11.60
C SER A 381 -22.28 -3.52 10.45
N GLN A 382 -21.71 -4.34 9.56
CA GLN A 382 -22.50 -4.96 8.47
C GLN A 382 -23.45 -6.03 8.98
N GLN A 383 -23.14 -6.66 10.13
CA GLN A 383 -23.98 -7.71 10.70
C GLN A 383 -25.38 -7.21 11.07
N ASP A 384 -25.48 -5.98 11.55
CA ASP A 384 -26.77 -5.34 11.85
C ASP A 384 -27.12 -4.21 10.87
N SER A 385 -26.22 -3.87 9.95
CA SER A 385 -26.37 -2.77 9.00
C SER A 385 -26.70 -1.43 9.67
N VAL A 386 -26.12 -1.18 10.86
CA VAL A 386 -26.34 0.03 11.64
C VAL A 386 -25.09 0.88 11.71
N LEU A 387 -25.21 2.13 11.24
CA LEU A 387 -24.26 3.21 11.47
C LEU A 387 -24.68 3.98 12.74
N ARG A 388 -23.76 4.12 13.69
CA ARG A 388 -23.97 4.73 14.99
C ARG A 388 -23.14 6.00 15.06
N MET A 389 -23.79 7.15 15.23
CA MET A 389 -23.14 8.43 15.48
C MET A 389 -23.23 8.73 16.97
N ILE A 390 -22.08 8.89 17.62
CA ILE A 390 -21.96 8.93 19.09
C ILE A 390 -21.26 10.22 19.51
N TYR A 391 -21.70 10.76 20.64
CA TYR A 391 -21.28 12.02 21.25
C TYR A 391 -21.55 13.26 20.38
N ASP A 392 -22.60 13.98 20.77
CA ASP A 392 -23.13 15.17 20.11
C ASP A 392 -23.39 15.03 18.60
N PRO A 393 -24.08 13.97 18.15
CA PRO A 393 -24.37 13.80 16.74
C PRO A 393 -25.37 14.84 16.22
N VAL A 394 -25.07 15.35 15.04
CA VAL A 394 -25.97 16.15 14.22
C VAL A 394 -26.01 15.58 12.81
N LEU A 395 -27.22 15.43 12.28
CA LEU A 395 -27.49 14.96 10.94
C LEU A 395 -28.31 16.00 10.19
N TRP A 396 -27.90 16.36 8.99
CA TRP A 396 -28.65 17.22 8.08
C TRP A 396 -29.16 16.42 6.89
N SER A 397 -30.42 16.68 6.55
CA SER A 397 -31.04 16.25 5.30
C SER A 397 -31.75 17.46 4.70
N ARG A 398 -31.17 18.00 3.61
CA ARG A 398 -31.55 19.29 3.00
C ARG A 398 -31.78 20.40 4.02
N LYS A 399 -33.02 20.84 4.29
CA LYS A 399 -33.33 21.96 5.20
C LYS A 399 -33.63 21.53 6.64
N SER A 400 -33.57 20.23 6.90
CA SER A 400 -33.92 19.64 8.20
C SER A 400 -32.65 19.15 8.91
N GLN A 401 -32.60 19.37 10.21
CA GLN A 401 -31.52 18.97 11.09
C GLN A 401 -32.09 18.10 12.22
N ILE A 402 -31.42 17.00 12.51
CA ILE A 402 -31.75 16.07 13.58
C ILE A 402 -30.56 16.02 14.53
N THR A 403 -30.82 16.14 15.83
CA THR A 403 -29.81 15.98 16.90
C THR A 403 -30.34 15.07 18.00
N GLY A 404 -29.41 14.52 18.78
CA GLY A 404 -29.72 13.68 19.93
C GLY A 404 -28.48 13.35 20.73
N ASP A 405 -28.62 12.46 21.70
CA ASP A 405 -27.47 11.90 22.41
C ASP A 405 -26.69 10.89 21.54
N THR A 406 -27.43 10.09 20.78
CA THR A 406 -26.93 9.10 19.82
C THR A 406 -27.89 9.06 18.63
N ILE A 407 -27.37 8.94 17.40
CA ILE A 407 -28.19 8.71 16.20
C ILE A 407 -27.81 7.34 15.62
N LEU A 408 -28.80 6.46 15.50
CA LEU A 408 -28.66 5.16 14.84
C LEU A 408 -29.31 5.23 13.45
N LEU A 409 -28.54 4.93 12.42
CA LEU A 409 -28.97 4.89 11.02
C LEU A 409 -28.96 3.42 10.56
N TYR A 410 -30.14 2.92 10.20
CA TYR A 410 -30.33 1.56 9.70
C TYR A 410 -30.38 1.59 8.19
N THR A 411 -29.51 0.80 7.56
CA THR A 411 -29.45 0.61 6.12
C THR A 411 -29.96 -0.78 5.72
N ASP A 412 -30.52 -0.89 4.52
CA ASP A 412 -30.85 -2.16 3.87
C ASP A 412 -30.40 -2.05 2.42
N SER A 413 -29.55 -2.98 1.98
CA SER A 413 -28.96 -2.95 0.64
C SER A 413 -28.34 -1.59 0.31
N SER A 414 -27.60 -1.06 1.28
CA SER A 414 -27.01 0.28 1.36
C SER A 414 -28.00 1.47 1.49
N LYS A 415 -29.28 1.33 1.15
CA LYS A 415 -30.28 2.41 1.25
C LYS A 415 -30.68 2.71 2.69
N LEU A 416 -30.89 3.98 3.04
CA LEU A 416 -31.39 4.38 4.36
C LEU A 416 -32.85 3.95 4.52
N LYS A 417 -33.17 3.26 5.62
CA LYS A 417 -34.54 2.82 5.93
C LYS A 417 -35.11 3.54 7.15
N LYS A 418 -34.31 3.63 8.20
CA LYS A 418 -34.77 4.09 9.51
C LYS A 418 -33.66 4.86 10.21
N LEU A 419 -34.06 5.91 10.91
CA LEU A 419 -33.24 6.61 11.89
C LEU A 419 -33.88 6.44 13.27
N TYR A 420 -33.06 6.21 14.29
CA TYR A 420 -33.52 6.17 15.67
C TYR A 420 -32.63 7.03 16.57
N VAL A 421 -33.26 7.89 17.36
CA VAL A 421 -32.62 8.68 18.42
C VAL A 421 -33.15 8.14 19.75
N PRO A 422 -32.32 7.44 20.54
CA PRO A 422 -32.76 6.80 21.79
C PRO A 422 -33.07 7.79 22.91
N ASP A 423 -32.37 8.93 22.94
CA ASP A 423 -32.56 9.95 23.95
C ASP A 423 -32.23 11.35 23.44
N LYS A 424 -32.82 12.34 24.09
CA LYS A 424 -32.68 13.78 23.79
C LYS A 424 -32.98 14.15 22.33
N ALA A 425 -33.93 13.46 21.69
CA ALA A 425 -34.29 13.73 20.30
C ALA A 425 -34.81 15.15 20.03
N PHE A 426 -34.28 15.76 18.97
CA PHE A 426 -34.66 17.08 18.49
C PHE A 426 -34.59 17.16 16.96
N VAL A 427 -35.65 17.69 16.35
CA VAL A 427 -35.72 18.00 14.92
C VAL A 427 -36.00 19.48 14.76
N VAL A 428 -35.30 20.08 13.81
CA VAL A 428 -35.56 21.45 13.40
C VAL A 428 -35.51 21.56 11.88
N SER A 429 -36.49 22.23 11.32
CA SER A 429 -36.56 22.57 9.91
C SER A 429 -36.68 24.07 9.77
N GLN A 430 -35.90 24.66 8.88
CA GLN A 430 -35.97 26.09 8.64
C GLN A 430 -37.23 26.43 7.83
N SER A 431 -38.09 27.28 8.41
CA SER A 431 -39.33 27.74 7.79
C SER A 431 -39.12 29.16 7.24
N GLY A 432 -39.56 29.42 6.02
CA GLY A 432 -39.54 30.76 5.43
C GLY A 432 -38.13 31.26 5.03
N PRO A 433 -37.98 32.56 4.74
CA PRO A 433 -36.71 33.12 4.28
C PRO A 433 -35.62 33.12 5.36
N ASP A 434 -34.35 32.96 4.97
CA ASP A 434 -33.21 32.89 5.90
C ASP A 434 -33.11 34.07 6.88
N LYS A 435 -33.47 35.27 6.41
CA LYS A 435 -33.46 36.49 7.22
C LYS A 435 -34.48 36.46 8.35
N ALA A 436 -35.59 35.74 8.18
CA ALA A 436 -36.67 35.67 9.15
C ALA A 436 -36.35 34.73 10.32
N LYS A 437 -35.39 33.80 10.15
CA LYS A 437 -34.94 32.88 11.20
C LYS A 437 -36.11 32.16 11.90
N LEU A 438 -37.11 31.76 11.13
CA LEU A 438 -38.24 30.96 11.61
C LEU A 438 -37.87 29.48 11.48
N TYR A 439 -38.24 28.70 12.49
CA TYR A 439 -37.86 27.29 12.56
C TYR A 439 -38.98 26.45 13.13
N ASP A 440 -39.44 25.50 12.34
CA ASP A 440 -40.33 24.46 12.81
C ASP A 440 -39.51 23.46 13.63
N GLN A 441 -39.94 23.20 14.86
CA GLN A 441 -39.16 22.49 15.86
C GLN A 441 -40.01 21.41 16.49
N VAL A 442 -39.45 20.22 16.68
CA VAL A 442 -40.09 19.11 17.40
C VAL A 442 -39.06 18.45 18.29
N GLN A 443 -39.38 18.26 19.57
CA GLN A 443 -38.50 17.60 20.53
C GLN A 443 -39.24 16.54 21.32
N GLY A 444 -38.52 15.53 21.80
CA GLY A 444 -39.07 14.53 22.73
C GLY A 444 -37.97 13.69 23.34
N LYS A 445 -38.33 12.62 24.07
CA LYS A 445 -37.33 11.68 24.59
C LYS A 445 -36.69 10.89 23.45
N THR A 446 -37.48 10.16 22.67
CA THR A 446 -37.02 9.36 21.53
C THR A 446 -37.60 9.88 20.21
N LEU A 447 -36.92 9.52 19.12
CA LEU A 447 -37.38 9.77 17.77
C LEU A 447 -37.14 8.56 16.89
N THR A 448 -38.12 8.21 16.07
CA THR A 448 -37.97 7.25 14.97
C THR A 448 -38.32 7.94 13.66
N GLY A 449 -37.35 8.05 12.75
CA GLY A 449 -37.54 8.52 11.39
C GLY A 449 -37.60 7.37 10.39
N TYR A 450 -38.45 7.49 9.38
CA TYR A 450 -38.56 6.56 8.24
C TYR A 450 -38.20 7.27 6.95
N PHE A 451 -37.45 6.57 6.10
CA PHE A 451 -36.92 7.08 4.85
C PHE A 451 -37.59 6.40 3.65
N GLU A 452 -37.80 7.17 2.60
CA GLU A 452 -38.21 6.74 1.27
C GLU A 452 -37.28 7.46 0.27
N ASP A 453 -36.63 6.72 -0.63
CA ASP A 453 -35.64 7.25 -1.59
C ASP A 453 -34.56 8.16 -0.97
N ASN A 454 -34.00 7.72 0.17
CA ASN A 454 -33.01 8.47 0.97
C ASN A 454 -33.50 9.85 1.48
N ALA A 455 -34.80 10.13 1.39
CA ALA A 455 -35.43 11.31 1.96
C ALA A 455 -36.28 10.95 3.19
N ILE A 456 -36.27 11.81 4.20
CA ILE A 456 -37.11 11.60 5.38
C ILE A 456 -38.58 11.81 5.02
N ARG A 457 -39.43 10.86 5.38
CA ARG A 457 -40.87 10.89 5.08
C ARG A 457 -41.74 11.08 6.31
N GLU A 458 -41.40 10.36 7.36
CA GLU A 458 -42.17 10.31 8.58
C GLU A 458 -41.23 10.32 9.77
N VAL A 459 -41.59 11.08 10.80
CA VAL A 459 -40.90 11.10 12.08
C VAL A 459 -41.89 10.94 13.21
N ILE A 460 -41.62 10.00 14.11
CA ILE A 460 -42.41 9.76 15.32
C ILE A 460 -41.57 10.19 16.52
N VAL A 461 -42.09 11.11 17.32
CA VAL A 461 -41.43 11.63 18.53
C VAL A 461 -42.26 11.25 19.76
N LYS A 462 -41.63 10.59 20.75
CA LYS A 462 -42.29 10.14 22.00
C LYS A 462 -41.30 9.71 23.09
N PRO A 463 -41.74 9.58 24.36
CA PRO A 463 -42.79 10.37 24.99
C PRO A 463 -42.40 11.85 25.11
N ASN A 464 -43.30 12.67 25.67
CA ASN A 464 -43.08 14.08 26.00
C ASN A 464 -42.72 14.91 24.77
N ALA A 465 -43.54 14.77 23.72
CA ALA A 465 -43.35 15.47 22.48
C ALA A 465 -43.78 16.94 22.65
N GLU A 466 -42.94 17.87 22.23
CA GLU A 466 -43.22 19.30 22.20
C GLU A 466 -42.87 19.84 20.81
N ALA A 467 -43.69 20.75 20.29
CA ALA A 467 -43.50 21.34 18.98
C ALA A 467 -43.75 22.85 19.00
N ILE A 468 -42.98 23.57 18.17
CA ILE A 468 -43.25 24.94 17.77
C ILE A 468 -43.30 24.95 16.24
N GLN A 469 -44.43 25.35 15.66
CA GLN A 469 -44.64 25.40 14.21
C GLN A 469 -45.19 26.75 13.80
N TYR A 470 -44.71 27.27 12.67
CA TYR A 470 -45.22 28.51 12.08
C TYR A 470 -46.36 28.19 11.11
N SER A 471 -47.57 28.60 11.46
CA SER A 471 -48.77 28.35 10.67
C SER A 471 -48.91 29.36 9.53
N LYS A 472 -49.41 28.88 8.40
CA LYS A 472 -49.66 29.66 7.20
C LYS A 472 -51.13 29.63 6.81
N ASP A 473 -51.58 30.65 6.08
CA ASP A 473 -52.89 30.65 5.41
C ASP A 473 -52.83 29.99 4.03
N ASP A 474 -53.97 29.99 3.32
CA ASP A 474 -54.11 29.41 1.97
C ASP A 474 -53.24 30.11 0.89
N ASN A 475 -52.70 31.30 1.21
CA ASN A 475 -51.81 32.06 0.33
C ASN A 475 -50.33 31.95 0.77
N ASP A 476 -49.98 30.97 1.60
CA ASP A 476 -48.64 30.75 2.16
C ASP A 476 -48.14 31.87 3.10
N ALA A 477 -49.01 32.79 3.53
CA ALA A 477 -48.64 33.87 4.45
C ALA A 477 -48.66 33.38 5.90
N TYR A 478 -47.62 33.74 6.66
CA TYR A 478 -47.53 33.36 8.08
C TYR A 478 -48.57 34.08 8.93
N ILE A 479 -49.42 33.34 9.63
CA ILE A 479 -50.53 33.87 10.44
C ILE A 479 -50.27 33.79 11.95
N GLY A 480 -49.38 32.89 12.39
CA GLY A 480 -49.09 32.73 13.81
C GLY A 480 -48.12 31.60 14.12
N VAL A 481 -47.83 31.48 15.42
CA VAL A 481 -46.94 30.47 15.98
C VAL A 481 -47.76 29.52 16.84
N ASN A 482 -47.77 28.25 16.46
CA ASN A 482 -48.43 27.18 17.17
C ASN A 482 -47.44 26.47 18.11
N GLN A 483 -47.71 26.46 19.40
CA GLN A 483 -46.96 25.72 20.40
C GLN A 483 -47.82 24.57 20.91
N ALA A 484 -47.29 23.34 20.88
CA ALA A 484 -48.05 22.16 21.28
C ALA A 484 -47.21 21.18 22.10
N SER A 485 -47.86 20.44 23.00
CA SER A 485 -47.28 19.30 23.72
C SER A 485 -48.24 18.12 23.69
N SER A 486 -47.71 16.90 23.57
CA SER A 486 -48.49 15.66 23.61
C SER A 486 -47.62 14.48 24.08
N VAL A 487 -48.23 13.34 24.38
CA VAL A 487 -47.45 12.12 24.67
C VAL A 487 -46.67 11.69 23.44
N ARG A 488 -47.27 11.80 22.24
CA ARG A 488 -46.66 11.38 20.98
C ARG A 488 -47.01 12.36 19.86
N MET A 489 -46.05 12.60 18.98
CA MET A 489 -46.26 13.34 17.73
C MET A 489 -45.84 12.50 16.53
N LYS A 490 -46.62 12.57 15.46
CA LYS A 490 -46.26 12.05 14.14
C LYS A 490 -46.09 13.24 13.19
N VAL A 491 -44.90 13.39 12.64
CA VAL A 491 -44.52 14.48 11.74
C VAL A 491 -44.37 13.91 10.33
N LEU A 492 -45.11 14.45 9.39
CA LEU A 492 -45.00 14.11 7.97
C LEU A 492 -44.20 15.16 7.23
N PHE A 493 -43.34 14.69 6.34
CA PHE A 493 -42.50 15.52 5.50
C PHE A 493 -42.95 15.44 4.03
N LYS A 494 -42.97 16.60 3.39
CA LYS A 494 -43.13 16.76 1.94
C LYS A 494 -42.10 17.75 1.45
N GLU A 495 -41.45 17.40 0.33
CA GLU A 495 -40.31 18.16 -0.20
C GLU A 495 -39.22 18.41 0.86
N GLN A 496 -39.10 17.49 1.83
CA GLN A 496 -38.12 17.49 2.92
C GLN A 496 -38.26 18.66 3.91
N GLN A 497 -39.46 19.23 4.00
CA GLN A 497 -39.91 20.17 5.02
C GLN A 497 -41.08 19.55 5.80
N ILE A 498 -41.31 20.04 7.02
CA ILE A 498 -42.44 19.60 7.85
C ILE A 498 -43.74 20.09 7.19
N GLU A 499 -44.60 19.15 6.79
CA GLU A 499 -45.92 19.45 6.19
C GLU A 499 -47.01 19.40 7.25
N TYR A 500 -47.09 18.28 7.99
CA TYR A 500 -48.11 18.04 9.01
C TYR A 500 -47.52 17.51 10.31
N ILE A 501 -48.07 17.96 11.44
CA ILE A 501 -47.81 17.39 12.76
C ILE A 501 -49.13 16.91 13.34
N PHE A 502 -49.23 15.61 13.58
CA PHE A 502 -50.36 14.98 14.27
C PHE A 502 -50.00 14.81 15.75
N PHE A 503 -50.90 15.26 16.63
CA PHE A 503 -50.74 15.18 18.08
C PHE A 503 -51.58 14.04 18.63
N GLU A 504 -50.96 13.14 19.40
CA GLU A 504 -51.62 11.97 19.98
C GLU A 504 -51.49 11.99 21.51
N GLN A 505 -52.64 11.96 22.21
CA GLN A 505 -52.82 11.89 23.66
C GLN A 505 -52.32 13.13 24.44
N ASP A 506 -53.10 13.53 25.46
CA ASP A 506 -52.83 14.65 26.36
C ASP A 506 -52.38 15.94 25.65
N VAL A 507 -53.05 16.26 24.54
CA VAL A 507 -52.70 17.38 23.68
C VAL A 507 -53.00 18.71 24.38
N LYS A 508 -51.97 19.55 24.53
CA LYS A 508 -52.11 20.96 24.92
C LYS A 508 -51.56 21.81 23.80
N GLN A 509 -52.32 22.80 23.35
CA GLN A 509 -51.95 23.62 22.20
C GLN A 509 -52.27 25.09 22.46
N LYS A 510 -51.40 25.98 22.01
CA LYS A 510 -51.54 27.43 22.10
C LYS A 510 -51.11 28.06 20.77
N MET A 511 -52.03 28.75 20.12
CA MET A 511 -51.75 29.58 18.95
C MET A 511 -51.50 31.03 19.40
N THR A 512 -50.36 31.59 19.01
CA THR A 512 -50.04 33.01 19.21
C THR A 512 -50.04 33.71 17.85
N PRO A 513 -50.91 34.72 17.62
CA PRO A 513 -50.87 35.52 16.39
C PRO A 513 -49.49 36.09 16.10
N LEU A 514 -49.09 36.15 14.82
CA LEU A 514 -47.72 36.50 14.43
C LEU A 514 -47.29 37.89 14.92
N ASP A 515 -48.21 38.86 14.91
CA ASP A 515 -48.02 40.24 15.38
C ASP A 515 -47.78 40.34 16.91
N LYS A 516 -48.14 39.29 17.66
CA LYS A 516 -47.96 39.20 19.12
C LYS A 516 -46.85 38.25 19.52
N ALA A 517 -46.24 37.55 18.57
CA ALA A 517 -45.23 36.54 18.83
C ALA A 517 -43.83 37.14 18.91
N ASP A 518 -43.08 36.79 19.95
CA ASP A 518 -41.65 37.11 20.07
C ASP A 518 -40.81 36.09 19.27
N LEU A 519 -40.83 36.24 17.93
CA LEU A 519 -40.29 35.27 16.98
C LEU A 519 -38.84 34.81 17.28
N PRO A 520 -37.89 35.70 17.65
CA PRO A 520 -36.53 35.29 17.98
C PRO A 520 -36.45 34.31 19.16
N ASN A 521 -37.35 34.45 20.14
CA ASN A 521 -37.37 33.65 21.37
C ASN A 521 -38.31 32.45 21.31
N MET A 522 -39.01 32.22 20.18
CA MET A 522 -39.85 31.03 19.97
C MET A 522 -38.99 29.78 19.71
N LYS A 523 -38.30 29.32 20.75
CA LYS A 523 -37.35 28.20 20.75
C LYS A 523 -37.71 27.17 21.80
N LEU A 524 -37.64 25.90 21.43
CA LEU A 524 -37.69 24.79 22.40
C LEU A 524 -36.38 24.71 23.18
N SER A 525 -36.43 24.12 24.38
CA SER A 525 -35.31 24.10 25.33
C SER A 525 -34.01 23.51 24.80
N ARG A 526 -34.08 22.58 23.83
CA ARG A 526 -32.92 21.94 23.19
C ARG A 526 -32.57 22.51 21.81
N PHE A 527 -33.16 23.65 21.43
CA PHE A 527 -32.91 24.24 20.13
C PHE A 527 -31.44 24.53 19.89
N ARG A 528 -30.91 23.96 18.80
CA ARG A 528 -29.61 24.27 18.24
C ARG A 528 -29.72 24.25 16.73
N TRP A 529 -29.31 25.32 16.06
CA TRP A 529 -29.20 25.37 14.60
C TRP A 529 -27.73 25.44 14.24
N LEU A 530 -27.23 24.39 13.57
CA LEU A 530 -25.81 24.14 13.36
C LEU A 530 -25.41 24.22 11.88
N GLU A 531 -26.20 24.91 11.05
CA GLU A 531 -26.00 25.01 9.60
C GLU A 531 -24.61 25.58 9.20
N ASP A 532 -24.00 26.39 10.07
CA ASP A 532 -22.65 26.94 9.87
C ASP A 532 -21.54 25.88 10.01
N LYS A 533 -21.81 24.76 10.70
CA LYS A 533 -20.87 23.64 10.85
C LYS A 533 -21.05 22.56 9.79
N ARG A 534 -22.16 22.58 9.06
CA ARG A 534 -22.52 21.54 8.10
C ARG A 534 -21.48 21.47 6.98
N PRO A 535 -20.91 20.28 6.68
CA PRO A 535 -20.07 20.09 5.50
C PRO A 535 -20.83 20.50 4.23
N LYS A 536 -20.30 21.43 3.43
CA LYS A 536 -21.00 21.94 2.23
C LYS A 536 -20.53 21.28 0.95
N SER A 537 -19.36 20.66 0.96
CA SER A 537 -18.74 20.07 -0.22
C SER A 537 -17.90 18.85 0.11
N LEU A 538 -17.68 18.00 -0.90
CA LEU A 538 -16.74 16.89 -0.82
C LEU A 538 -15.32 17.36 -0.50
N LYS A 539 -14.93 18.55 -0.97
CA LYS A 539 -13.61 19.13 -0.74
C LYS A 539 -13.30 19.27 0.76
N GLU A 540 -14.28 19.69 1.57
CA GLU A 540 -14.14 19.85 3.03
C GLU A 540 -13.93 18.52 3.79
N ILE A 541 -14.19 17.39 3.12
CA ILE A 541 -13.92 16.05 3.67
C ILE A 541 -12.45 15.66 3.47
N PHE A 542 -11.78 16.19 2.44
CA PHE A 542 -10.38 15.90 2.15
C PHE A 542 -9.40 16.99 2.66
N GLU A 543 -9.89 18.20 2.95
CA GLU A 543 -9.13 19.27 3.63
C GLU A 543 -8.92 18.96 5.11
#